data_AF-A0A7N5JHZ9-F1
#
_entry.id   AF-A0A7N5JHZ9-F1
#
_cell.length_a   1.000
_cell.length_b   1.000
_cell.length_c   1.000
_cell.angle_alpha   90.00
_cell.angle_beta   90.00
_cell.angle_gamma   90.00
#
_symmetry.space_group_name_H-M   'P 1'
#
loop_
_entity.id
_entity.type
_entity.pdbx_description
1 polymer ?
#
loop_
_entity_poly.entity_id
_entity_poly.type
_entity_poly.pdbx_seq_one_letter_code
_entity_poly.pdbx_strand_id
1 'polypeptide(L)'
;MDLLQFLAFLFVLLLSGTGVTGTLKPSLDPSLEIYKKMFELKRREQLLALKNLAQLNDVHQQYKILDVMLKGLFKVLEDSRTVLIAADVLPDGPFPQDEKLKDAFSQVVENTAFFGDVVLRFPRIVHHYFDHNSNWNLLIRWGISFCNQSGVFDQGPHSPILSLMAQELGISEKDSDFQNPFKVDRPEVSCWGLWPCLLCLCWVMGSPVIEGLAHLGWSVRAFNLEPDMLGSGCTYHHLLIGAFSQAVPVSASGSLSFHRVWTPAVGGSQGL
;
A
#
# COMPACT_ATOMS: atom_id res chain seq x y z
N MET A 1 -9.86 -30.27 65.83
CA MET A 1 -9.38 -28.97 65.34
C MET A 1 -10.41 -27.96 65.78
N ASP A 2 -10.12 -27.29 66.90
CA ASP A 2 -11.11 -26.47 67.60
C ASP A 2 -11.43 -25.19 66.81
N LEU A 3 -12.68 -24.73 66.88
CA LEU A 3 -13.17 -23.52 66.18
C LEU A 3 -12.27 -22.29 66.46
N LEU A 4 -11.70 -22.24 67.66
CA LEU A 4 -10.76 -21.20 68.09
C LEU A 4 -9.45 -21.22 67.29
N GLN A 5 -8.98 -22.41 66.92
CA GLN A 5 -7.75 -22.61 66.15
C GLN A 5 -7.96 -22.18 64.69
N PHE A 6 -9.14 -22.45 64.12
CA PHE A 6 -9.53 -21.94 62.81
C PHE A 6 -9.63 -20.40 62.77
N LEU A 7 -10.20 -19.78 63.81
CA LEU A 7 -10.28 -18.32 63.92
C LEU A 7 -8.90 -17.66 64.09
N ALA A 8 -8.00 -18.29 64.84
CA ALA A 8 -6.62 -17.82 64.96
C ALA A 8 -5.87 -17.87 63.62
N PHE A 9 -6.05 -18.94 62.84
CA PHE A 9 -5.48 -19.03 61.49
C PHE A 9 -6.05 -17.98 60.53
N LEU A 10 -7.37 -17.73 60.58
CA LEU A 10 -8.01 -16.69 59.77
C LEU A 10 -7.51 -15.29 60.15
N PHE A 11 -7.30 -15.04 61.44
CA PHE A 11 -6.80 -13.75 61.95
C PHE A 11 -5.33 -13.49 61.55
N VAL A 12 -4.48 -14.53 61.54
CA VAL A 12 -3.09 -14.44 61.04
C VAL A 12 -3.04 -14.23 59.52
N LEU A 13 -3.95 -14.85 58.77
CA LEU A 13 -4.11 -14.63 57.32
C LEU A 13 -4.57 -13.20 57.01
N LEU A 14 -5.49 -12.64 57.81
CA LEU A 14 -5.98 -11.28 57.65
C LEU A 14 -4.95 -10.22 58.06
N LEU A 15 -4.09 -10.50 59.05
CA LEU A 15 -3.01 -9.60 59.48
C LEU A 15 -1.75 -9.66 58.58
N SER A 16 -1.61 -10.71 57.75
CA SER A 16 -0.54 -10.80 56.75
C SER A 16 -0.89 -10.08 55.43
N GLY A 17 -2.11 -9.57 55.32
CA GLY A 17 -2.69 -8.97 54.11
C GLY A 17 -2.49 -7.46 53.94
N THR A 18 -1.65 -6.80 54.73
CA THR A 18 -1.26 -5.40 54.51
C THR A 18 0.15 -5.31 53.93
N GLY A 19 0.34 -5.94 52.78
CA GLY A 19 1.38 -5.51 51.85
C GLY A 19 0.97 -4.14 51.34
N VAL A 20 1.65 -3.11 51.84
CA VAL A 20 1.62 -1.74 51.34
C VAL A 20 1.57 -1.79 49.81
N THR A 21 0.40 -1.47 49.24
CA THR A 21 0.30 -1.07 47.84
C THR A 21 0.98 0.29 47.75
N GLY A 22 2.30 0.27 47.82
CA GLY A 22 3.11 1.33 47.27
C GLY A 22 2.66 1.41 45.83
N THR A 23 2.01 2.51 45.50
CA THR A 23 1.83 2.97 44.13
C THR A 23 3.22 2.94 43.50
N LEU A 24 3.52 1.82 42.83
CA LEU A 24 4.63 1.68 41.92
C LEU A 24 4.30 2.63 40.77
N LYS A 25 4.59 3.92 40.97
CA LYS A 25 4.95 4.79 39.86
C LYS A 25 6.00 3.97 39.12
N PRO A 26 5.75 3.50 37.89
CA PRO A 26 6.83 2.94 37.10
C PRO A 26 7.88 4.03 37.11
N SER A 27 9.06 3.76 37.67
CA SER A 27 10.18 4.67 37.56
C SER A 27 10.49 4.72 36.07
N LEU A 28 9.82 5.62 35.35
CA LEU A 28 10.03 5.83 33.93
C LEU A 28 11.51 6.10 33.74
N ASP A 29 12.16 5.24 32.95
CA ASP A 29 13.57 5.40 32.61
C ASP A 29 13.76 6.81 32.04
N PRO A 30 14.52 7.69 32.72
CA PRO A 30 14.72 9.07 32.27
C PRO A 30 15.30 9.12 30.85
N SER A 31 16.08 8.12 30.45
CA SER A 31 16.66 7.97 29.10
C SER A 31 15.57 7.74 28.06
N LEU A 32 14.60 6.88 28.36
CA LEU A 32 13.46 6.57 27.50
C LEU A 32 12.58 7.80 27.31
N GLU A 33 12.37 8.60 28.36
CA GLU A 33 11.59 9.84 28.27
C GLU A 33 12.27 10.92 27.42
N ILE A 34 13.60 11.03 27.51
CA ILE A 34 14.37 11.90 26.61
C ILE A 34 14.27 11.39 25.17
N TYR A 35 14.39 10.08 24.97
CA TYR A 35 14.25 9.45 23.67
C TYR A 35 12.88 9.73 23.04
N LYS A 36 11.78 9.56 23.77
CA LYS A 36 10.42 9.87 23.29
C LYS A 36 10.29 11.31 22.78
N LYS A 37 10.91 12.28 23.46
CA LYS A 37 10.90 13.68 23.00
C LYS A 37 11.64 13.85 21.67
N MET A 38 12.80 13.21 21.51
CA MET A 38 13.56 13.23 20.25
C MET A 38 12.82 12.53 19.11
N PHE A 39 12.16 11.41 19.42
CA PHE A 39 11.30 10.69 18.50
C PHE A 39 10.17 11.60 17.97
N GLU A 40 9.46 12.33 18.83
CA GLU A 40 8.43 13.29 18.42
C GLU A 40 8.99 14.39 17.48
N LEU A 41 10.21 14.88 17.71
CA LEU A 41 10.86 15.82 16.79
C LEU A 41 11.04 15.21 15.41
N LYS A 42 11.60 13.98 15.36
CA LYS A 42 11.87 13.24 14.14
C LYS A 42 10.59 12.97 13.32
N ARG A 43 9.52 12.60 14.01
CA ARG A 43 8.20 12.32 13.42
C ARG A 43 7.64 13.53 12.69
N ARG A 44 7.80 14.74 13.23
CA ARG A 44 7.35 15.98 12.58
C ARG A 44 8.08 16.24 11.28
N GLU A 45 9.40 16.05 11.25
CA GLU A 45 10.21 16.22 10.03
C GLU A 45 9.81 15.23 8.94
N GLN A 46 9.67 13.95 9.30
CA GLN A 46 9.24 12.89 8.39
C GLN A 46 7.85 13.14 7.81
N LEU A 47 6.90 13.56 8.65
CA LEU A 47 5.54 13.89 8.22
C LEU A 47 5.49 15.09 7.27
N LEU A 48 6.37 16.08 7.45
CA LEU A 48 6.48 17.20 6.52
C LEU A 48 6.96 16.73 5.14
N ALA A 49 7.93 15.83 5.08
CA ALA A 49 8.40 15.24 3.83
C ALA A 49 7.27 14.47 3.11
N LEU A 50 6.48 13.68 3.84
CA LEU A 50 5.35 12.94 3.25
C LEU A 50 4.23 13.85 2.75
N LYS A 51 3.98 14.98 3.44
CA LYS A 51 3.01 15.98 2.96
C LYS A 51 3.46 16.58 1.63
N ASN A 52 4.74 16.93 1.49
CA ASN A 52 5.29 17.44 0.24
C ASN A 52 5.20 16.40 -0.88
N LEU A 53 5.49 15.12 -0.56
CA LEU A 53 5.34 14.01 -1.50
C LEU A 53 3.88 13.85 -1.96
N ALA A 54 2.92 13.94 -1.04
CA ALA A 54 1.49 13.81 -1.35
C ALA A 54 0.97 14.93 -2.26
N GLN A 55 1.55 16.13 -2.15
CA GLN A 55 1.25 17.30 -2.98
C GLN A 55 1.87 17.24 -4.38
N LEU A 56 2.76 16.28 -4.65
CA LEU A 56 3.21 16.06 -6.03
C LEU A 56 2.04 15.64 -6.92
N ASN A 57 1.88 16.34 -8.04
CA ASN A 57 0.85 16.03 -9.04
C ASN A 57 1.21 14.81 -9.90
N ASP A 58 2.49 14.42 -9.92
CA ASP A 58 2.97 13.26 -10.67
C ASP A 58 2.90 11.99 -9.81
N VAL A 59 1.87 11.17 -10.08
CA VAL A 59 1.66 9.89 -9.42
C VAL A 59 2.79 8.91 -9.74
N HIS A 60 3.28 8.87 -10.98
CA HIS A 60 4.35 7.94 -11.35
C HIS A 60 5.66 8.28 -10.62
N GLN A 61 5.95 9.57 -10.42
CA GLN A 61 7.06 10.00 -9.58
C GLN A 61 6.85 9.61 -8.10
N GLN A 62 5.62 9.71 -7.57
CA GLN A 62 5.30 9.21 -6.21
C GLN A 62 5.61 7.72 -6.08
N TYR A 63 5.22 6.89 -7.07
CA TYR A 63 5.53 5.45 -7.05
C TYR A 63 7.03 5.19 -7.03
N LYS A 64 7.82 5.90 -7.83
CA LYS A 64 9.29 5.75 -7.87
C LYS A 64 9.95 6.16 -6.57
N ILE A 65 9.55 7.30 -6.00
CA ILE A 65 10.10 7.77 -4.72
C ILE A 65 9.75 6.79 -3.61
N LEU A 66 8.49 6.34 -3.54
CA LEU A 66 8.03 5.40 -2.54
C LEU A 66 8.68 4.01 -2.70
N ASP A 67 8.94 3.54 -3.91
CA ASP A 67 9.66 2.28 -4.14
C ASP A 67 11.06 2.30 -3.49
N VAL A 68 11.86 3.32 -3.82
CA VAL A 68 13.21 3.48 -3.26
C VAL A 68 13.16 3.63 -1.74
N MET A 69 12.22 4.43 -1.24
CA MET A 69 12.05 4.69 0.18
C MET A 69 11.63 3.43 0.95
N LEU A 70 10.67 2.65 0.45
CA LEU A 70 10.23 1.41 1.08
C LEU A 70 11.38 0.39 1.11
N LYS A 71 12.08 0.19 -0.01
CA LYS A 71 13.25 -0.71 -0.05
C LYS A 71 14.32 -0.30 0.97
N GLY A 72 14.61 0.99 1.09
CA GLY A 72 15.55 1.52 2.07
C GLY A 72 15.08 1.31 3.52
N LEU A 73 13.81 1.61 3.81
CA LEU A 73 13.20 1.46 5.13
C LEU A 73 13.28 0.00 5.61
N PHE A 74 12.82 -0.93 4.77
CA PHE A 74 12.79 -2.35 5.10
C PHE A 74 14.19 -2.93 5.31
N LYS A 75 15.16 -2.49 4.50
CA LYS A 75 16.56 -2.88 4.69
C LYS A 75 17.09 -2.42 6.05
N VAL A 76 16.92 -1.13 6.38
CA VAL A 76 17.38 -0.60 7.68
C VAL A 76 16.68 -1.34 8.83
N LEU A 77 15.38 -1.56 8.73
CA LEU A 77 14.62 -2.27 9.77
C LEU A 77 15.12 -3.72 9.97
N GLU A 78 15.49 -4.42 8.91
CA GLU A 78 16.03 -5.79 8.96
C GLU A 78 17.45 -5.82 9.58
N ASP A 79 18.31 -4.89 9.17
CA ASP A 79 19.67 -4.74 9.71
C ASP A 79 19.62 -4.42 11.21
N SER A 80 18.80 -3.45 11.62
CA SER A 80 18.65 -3.07 13.03
C SER A 80 18.04 -4.18 13.88
N ARG A 81 17.03 -4.89 13.36
CA ARG A 81 16.45 -6.08 14.01
C ARG A 81 17.53 -7.13 14.30
N THR A 82 18.39 -7.39 13.33
CA THR A 82 19.47 -8.37 13.46
C THR A 82 20.44 -7.99 14.58
N VAL A 83 20.79 -6.70 14.69
CA VAL A 83 21.64 -6.19 15.78
C VAL A 83 20.99 -6.38 17.15
N LEU A 84 19.70 -6.05 17.29
CA LEU A 84 19.00 -6.16 18.57
C LEU A 84 18.83 -7.61 19.02
N ILE A 85 18.46 -8.50 18.10
CA ILE A 85 18.31 -9.93 18.39
C ILE A 85 19.66 -10.55 18.77
N ALA A 86 20.74 -10.22 18.05
CA ALA A 86 22.06 -10.75 18.37
C ALA A 86 22.59 -10.31 19.75
N ALA A 87 22.13 -9.15 20.23
CA ALA A 87 22.47 -8.61 21.54
C ALA A 87 21.46 -8.96 22.64
N ASP A 88 20.43 -9.77 22.34
CA ASP A 88 19.35 -10.16 23.24
C ASP A 88 18.66 -8.97 23.92
N VAL A 89 18.46 -7.88 23.16
CA VAL A 89 17.77 -6.69 23.65
C VAL A 89 16.27 -6.96 23.73
N LEU A 90 15.75 -6.93 24.95
CA LEU A 90 14.31 -7.05 25.21
C LEU A 90 13.61 -5.70 24.96
N PRO A 91 12.46 -5.68 24.25
CA PRO A 91 11.73 -4.45 23.96
C PRO A 91 11.17 -3.79 25.22
N ASP A 92 10.66 -4.58 26.18
CA ASP A 92 10.12 -4.15 27.48
C ASP A 92 11.20 -3.96 28.56
N GLY A 93 12.47 -4.09 28.17
CA GLY A 93 13.62 -3.89 29.03
C GLY A 93 13.99 -2.42 29.26
N PRO A 94 15.06 -2.15 30.02
CA PRO A 94 15.60 -0.79 30.15
C PRO A 94 16.08 -0.27 28.79
N PHE A 95 15.99 1.05 28.57
CA PHE A 95 16.46 1.64 27.33
C PHE A 95 17.97 1.37 27.17
N PRO A 96 18.44 0.87 26.01
CA PRO A 96 19.84 0.52 25.82
C PRO A 96 20.76 1.68 26.15
N GLN A 97 21.93 1.42 26.74
CA GLN A 97 22.92 2.44 27.07
C GLN A 97 24.04 2.55 26.04
N ASP A 98 24.40 1.43 25.42
CA ASP A 98 25.35 1.36 24.30
C ASP A 98 24.83 2.12 23.09
N GLU A 99 25.70 2.93 22.45
CA GLU A 99 25.30 3.78 21.31
C GLU A 99 24.81 2.96 20.11
N LYS A 100 25.47 1.84 19.80
CA LYS A 100 25.07 0.99 18.67
C LYS A 100 23.71 0.36 18.90
N LEU A 101 23.43 -0.07 20.14
CA LEU A 101 22.11 -0.61 20.49
C LEU A 101 21.04 0.48 20.56
N LYS A 102 21.36 1.69 21.05
CA LYS A 102 20.47 2.85 21.01
C LYS A 102 20.09 3.20 19.57
N ASP A 103 21.06 3.23 18.67
CA ASP A 103 20.85 3.54 17.26
C ASP A 103 19.97 2.46 16.60
N ALA A 104 20.27 1.18 16.82
CA ALA A 104 19.47 0.09 16.29
C ALA A 104 18.02 0.10 16.84
N PHE A 105 17.85 0.34 18.14
CA PHE A 105 16.53 0.49 18.76
C PHE A 105 15.76 1.65 18.14
N SER A 106 16.42 2.80 18.01
CA SER A 106 15.83 4.01 17.42
C SER A 106 15.43 3.77 15.98
N GLN A 107 16.29 3.12 15.19
CA GLN A 107 15.99 2.76 13.81
C GLN A 107 14.77 1.83 13.71
N VAL A 108 14.63 0.82 14.58
CA VAL A 108 13.44 -0.05 14.56
C VAL A 108 12.17 0.75 14.82
N VAL A 109 12.17 1.54 15.88
CA VAL A 109 11.01 2.33 16.31
C VAL A 109 10.64 3.39 15.27
N GLU A 110 11.60 4.17 14.80
CA GLU A 110 11.41 5.24 13.82
C GLU A 110 10.95 4.71 12.47
N ASN A 111 11.58 3.65 11.94
CA ASN A 111 11.20 3.09 10.64
C ASN A 111 9.83 2.40 10.70
N THR A 112 9.49 1.73 11.81
CA THR A 112 8.14 1.14 11.98
C THR A 112 7.07 2.22 12.00
N ALA A 113 7.27 3.29 12.78
CA ALA A 113 6.33 4.41 12.83
C ALA A 113 6.20 5.10 11.47
N PHE A 114 7.34 5.37 10.82
CA PHE A 114 7.36 6.05 9.53
C PHE A 114 6.67 5.23 8.45
N PHE A 115 6.88 3.91 8.42
CA PHE A 115 6.14 3.03 7.53
C PHE A 115 4.64 3.11 7.78
N GLY A 116 4.20 3.18 9.04
CA GLY A 116 2.80 3.41 9.39
C GLY A 116 2.21 4.68 8.75
N ASP A 117 2.95 5.79 8.73
CA ASP A 117 2.47 7.01 8.04
C ASP A 117 2.35 6.82 6.53
N VAL A 118 3.29 6.09 5.93
CA VAL A 118 3.33 5.85 4.49
C VAL A 118 2.17 4.96 4.08
N VAL A 119 1.92 3.89 4.83
CA VAL A 119 0.76 2.98 4.69
C VAL A 119 -0.53 3.80 4.70
N LEU A 120 -0.71 4.63 5.71
CA LEU A 120 -1.96 5.35 5.90
C LEU A 120 -2.19 6.44 4.85
N ARG A 121 -1.14 7.07 4.32
CA ARG A 121 -1.24 8.15 3.33
C ARG A 121 -1.21 7.68 1.87
N PHE A 122 -0.54 6.57 1.60
CA PHE A 122 -0.34 6.02 0.25
C PHE A 122 -0.75 4.55 0.17
N PRO A 123 -1.93 4.15 0.66
CA PRO A 123 -2.29 2.74 0.83
C PRO A 123 -2.22 1.97 -0.50
N ARG A 124 -2.68 2.56 -1.60
CA ARG A 124 -2.62 1.94 -2.94
C ARG A 124 -1.19 1.61 -3.38
N ILE A 125 -0.25 2.52 -3.13
CA ILE A 125 1.14 2.35 -3.53
C ILE A 125 1.82 1.33 -2.61
N VAL A 126 1.52 1.38 -1.32
CA VAL A 126 2.10 0.43 -0.37
C VAL A 126 1.62 -0.99 -0.63
N HIS A 127 0.32 -1.21 -0.82
CA HIS A 127 -0.22 -2.54 -1.12
C HIS A 127 0.39 -3.15 -2.39
N HIS A 128 0.66 -2.33 -3.42
CA HIS A 128 1.36 -2.78 -4.63
C HIS A 128 2.71 -3.46 -4.32
N TYR A 129 3.51 -2.88 -3.42
CA TYR A 129 4.84 -3.42 -3.07
C TYR A 129 4.82 -4.42 -1.90
N PHE A 130 3.94 -4.22 -0.92
CA PHE A 130 3.95 -4.93 0.35
C PHE A 130 3.24 -6.28 0.27
N ASP A 131 2.10 -6.37 -0.41
CA ASP A 131 1.24 -7.57 -0.36
C ASP A 131 1.91 -8.80 -1.00
N HIS A 132 2.82 -8.56 -1.95
CA HIS A 132 3.60 -9.61 -2.63
C HIS A 132 4.92 -9.96 -1.92
N ASN A 133 5.23 -9.32 -0.78
CA ASN A 133 6.50 -9.48 -0.08
C ASN A 133 6.29 -10.04 1.34
N SER A 134 6.36 -11.36 1.46
CA SER A 134 6.17 -12.06 2.75
C SER A 134 7.23 -11.70 3.79
N ASN A 135 8.48 -11.42 3.39
CA ASN A 135 9.52 -11.00 4.33
C ASN A 135 9.16 -9.64 4.96
N TRP A 136 8.72 -8.68 4.14
CA TRP A 136 8.27 -7.38 4.63
C TRP A 136 7.08 -7.52 5.57
N ASN A 137 6.14 -8.42 5.27
CA ASN A 137 5.02 -8.71 6.16
C ASN A 137 5.49 -9.21 7.54
N LEU A 138 6.40 -10.20 7.57
CA LEU A 138 6.96 -10.73 8.82
C LEU A 138 7.73 -9.66 9.60
N LEU A 139 8.50 -8.83 8.90
CA LEU A 139 9.29 -7.78 9.53
C LEU A 139 8.41 -6.70 10.18
N ILE A 140 7.31 -6.31 9.53
CA ILE A 140 6.36 -5.35 10.12
C ILE A 140 5.58 -5.95 11.28
N ARG A 141 5.15 -7.22 11.19
CA ARG A 141 4.52 -7.88 12.34
C ARG A 141 5.45 -7.88 13.55
N TRP A 142 6.73 -8.18 13.33
CA TRP A 142 7.75 -8.10 14.37
C TRP A 142 7.94 -6.66 14.87
N GLY A 143 8.07 -5.68 13.96
CA GLY A 143 8.27 -4.27 14.32
C GLY A 143 7.12 -3.67 15.11
N ILE A 144 5.87 -3.97 14.74
CA ILE A 144 4.67 -3.58 15.49
C ILE A 144 4.70 -4.19 16.89
N SER A 145 5.00 -5.49 16.99
CA SER A 145 5.10 -6.17 18.29
C SER A 145 6.18 -5.56 19.17
N PHE A 146 7.35 -5.28 18.59
CA PHE A 146 8.47 -4.64 19.29
C PHE A 146 8.07 -3.26 19.81
N CYS A 147 7.45 -2.42 18.97
CA CYS A 147 7.03 -1.08 19.33
C CYS A 147 5.92 -1.05 20.39
N ASN A 148 4.99 -2.01 20.35
CA ASN A 148 3.92 -2.12 21.36
C ASN A 148 4.49 -2.54 22.73
N GLN A 149 5.54 -3.34 22.76
CA GLN A 149 6.17 -3.79 24.01
C GLN A 149 7.14 -2.75 24.59
N SER A 150 7.70 -1.88 23.74
CA SER A 150 8.71 -0.90 24.17
C SER A 150 8.19 0.29 24.97
N GLY A 151 6.88 0.50 24.99
CA GLY A 151 6.24 1.62 25.67
C GLY A 151 6.59 2.99 25.10
N VAL A 152 7.22 3.07 23.92
CA VAL A 152 7.51 4.35 23.25
C VAL A 152 6.23 5.04 22.79
N PHE A 153 5.25 4.26 22.34
CA PHE A 153 3.95 4.73 21.84
C PHE A 153 2.88 4.80 22.93
N ASP A 154 3.25 4.50 24.18
CA ASP A 154 2.34 4.58 25.30
C ASP A 154 2.00 6.04 25.55
N GLN A 155 0.77 6.40 25.19
CA GLN A 155 0.21 7.74 25.31
C GLN A 155 0.81 8.73 24.29
N GLY A 156 0.03 9.77 23.95
CA GLY A 156 0.43 10.79 22.98
C GLY A 156 -0.20 10.62 21.58
N PRO A 157 0.10 11.56 20.66
CA PRO A 157 -0.59 11.70 19.38
C PRO A 157 -0.29 10.55 18.40
N HIS A 158 0.77 9.80 18.63
CA HIS A 158 1.21 8.69 17.78
C HIS A 158 0.78 7.32 18.28
N SER A 159 0.13 7.24 19.45
CA SER A 159 -0.40 5.98 19.99
C SER A 159 -1.30 5.19 19.01
N PRO A 160 -2.19 5.80 18.18
CA PRO A 160 -3.03 5.01 17.29
C PRO A 160 -2.32 4.57 16.00
N ILE A 161 -1.10 5.02 15.70
CA ILE A 161 -0.50 4.76 14.39
C ILE A 161 -0.30 3.27 14.12
N LEU A 162 0.13 2.53 15.15
CA LEU A 162 0.43 1.10 15.06
C LEU A 162 -0.84 0.27 14.86
N SER A 163 -1.93 0.65 15.52
CA SER A 163 -3.23 -0.03 15.33
C SER A 163 -3.83 0.30 13.97
N LEU A 164 -3.80 1.56 13.55
CA LEU A 164 -4.32 1.99 12.25
C LEU A 164 -3.56 1.33 11.09
N MET A 165 -2.22 1.28 11.14
CA MET A 165 -1.44 0.59 10.10
C MET A 165 -1.70 -0.91 10.09
N ALA A 166 -1.88 -1.55 11.26
CA ALA A 166 -2.17 -2.98 11.34
C ALA A 166 -3.54 -3.31 10.73
N GLN A 167 -4.53 -2.44 10.92
CA GLN A 167 -5.84 -2.57 10.29
C GLN A 167 -5.77 -2.33 8.78
N GLU A 168 -5.08 -1.28 8.31
CA GLU A 168 -4.93 -1.00 6.87
C GLU A 168 -4.30 -2.20 6.13
N LEU A 169 -3.24 -2.76 6.70
CA LEU A 169 -2.51 -3.91 6.13
C LEU A 169 -3.21 -5.27 6.31
N GLY A 170 -4.35 -5.32 7.02
CA GLY A 170 -5.04 -6.59 7.32
C GLY A 170 -4.21 -7.52 8.22
N ILE A 171 -3.34 -6.97 9.07
CA ILE A 171 -2.57 -7.72 10.07
C ILE A 171 -3.44 -8.05 11.28
N SER A 172 -4.31 -7.11 11.67
CA SER A 172 -5.31 -7.25 12.73
C SER A 172 -6.71 -7.33 12.13
N GLU A 173 -7.68 -7.80 12.92
CA GLU A 173 -9.10 -7.71 12.53
C GLU A 173 -9.46 -6.25 12.26
N LYS A 174 -10.13 -6.00 11.12
CA LYS A 174 -10.64 -4.67 10.77
C LYS A 174 -11.89 -4.43 11.59
N ASP A 175 -11.95 -3.30 12.29
CA ASP A 175 -13.20 -2.84 12.88
C ASP A 175 -14.23 -2.67 11.74
N SER A 176 -15.49 -3.04 11.98
CA SER A 176 -16.56 -2.94 10.96
C SER A 176 -16.68 -1.53 10.37
N ASP A 177 -16.28 -0.54 11.15
CA ASP A 177 -16.39 0.89 10.85
C ASP A 177 -15.02 1.52 10.52
N PHE A 178 -13.96 0.71 10.31
CA PHE A 178 -12.63 1.24 10.03
C PHE A 178 -12.62 2.05 8.73
N GLN A 179 -12.37 3.35 8.87
CA GLN A 179 -12.00 4.23 7.77
C GLN A 179 -10.65 4.85 8.09
N ASN A 180 -9.70 4.66 7.18
CA ASN A 180 -8.40 5.28 7.30
C ASN A 180 -8.54 6.81 7.26
N PRO A 181 -8.24 7.51 8.36
CA PRO A 181 -8.49 8.95 8.49
C PRO A 181 -7.54 9.80 7.62
N PHE A 182 -6.50 9.18 7.05
CA PHE A 182 -5.51 9.84 6.22
C PHE A 182 -5.71 9.59 4.72
N LYS A 183 -6.74 8.81 4.36
CA LYS A 183 -7.08 8.54 2.97
C LYS A 183 -7.57 9.83 2.31
N VAL A 184 -6.83 10.29 1.32
CA VAL A 184 -7.28 11.38 0.45
C VAL A 184 -7.96 10.74 -0.75
N ASP A 185 -9.26 11.00 -0.91
CA ASP A 185 -10.02 10.58 -2.09
C ASP A 185 -9.48 11.32 -3.32
N ARG A 186 -8.48 10.73 -3.99
CA ARG A 186 -8.12 11.16 -5.33
C ARG A 186 -9.03 10.43 -6.31
N PRO A 187 -9.73 11.15 -7.22
CA PRO A 187 -10.54 10.50 -8.22
C PRO A 187 -9.63 9.56 -9.01
N GLU A 188 -9.97 8.28 -9.01
CA GLU A 188 -9.31 7.32 -9.87
C GLU A 188 -9.47 7.82 -11.30
N VAL A 189 -8.35 7.99 -12.01
CA VAL A 189 -8.40 8.10 -13.47
C VAL A 189 -8.78 6.71 -13.96
N SER A 190 -10.07 6.44 -13.91
CA SER A 190 -10.68 5.23 -14.43
C SER A 190 -10.44 5.23 -15.94
N CYS A 191 -9.52 4.36 -16.38
CA CYS A 191 -9.27 4.13 -17.80
C CYS A 191 -10.53 3.61 -18.54
N TRP A 192 -11.59 3.29 -17.78
CA TRP A 192 -12.97 3.09 -18.23
C TRP A 192 -13.53 4.23 -19.09
N GLY A 193 -13.03 5.47 -18.96
CA GLY A 193 -13.44 6.60 -19.82
C GLY A 193 -12.70 6.68 -21.16
N LEU A 194 -11.57 5.98 -21.33
CA LEU A 194 -10.78 5.98 -22.56
C LEU A 194 -11.15 4.83 -23.50
N TRP A 195 -11.72 3.74 -22.96
CA TRP A 195 -12.15 2.60 -23.78
C TRP A 195 -13.29 2.95 -24.76
N PRO A 196 -14.35 3.68 -24.33
CA PRO A 196 -15.37 4.17 -25.26
C PRO A 196 -14.78 5.13 -26.30
N CYS A 197 -13.79 5.95 -25.92
CA CYS A 197 -13.12 6.89 -26.82
C CYS A 197 -12.24 6.18 -27.87
N LEU A 198 -11.50 5.13 -27.49
CA LEU A 198 -10.72 4.31 -28.43
C LEU A 198 -11.61 3.50 -29.38
N LEU A 199 -12.73 2.96 -28.88
CA LEU A 199 -13.72 2.30 -29.72
C LEU A 199 -14.42 3.29 -30.66
N CYS A 200 -14.75 4.49 -30.19
CA CYS A 200 -15.36 5.54 -30.99
C CYS A 200 -14.40 6.05 -32.08
N LEU A 201 -13.11 6.21 -31.76
CA LEU A 201 -12.08 6.54 -32.76
C LEU A 201 -11.94 5.43 -33.82
N CYS A 202 -12.00 4.15 -33.43
CA CYS A 202 -12.00 3.03 -34.38
C CYS A 202 -13.26 3.00 -35.25
N TRP A 203 -14.41 3.42 -34.72
CA TRP A 203 -15.69 3.42 -35.42
C TRP A 203 -15.83 4.61 -36.38
N VAL A 204 -15.34 5.80 -35.99
CA VAL A 204 -15.37 7.03 -36.80
C VAL A 204 -14.35 6.99 -37.94
N MET A 205 -13.20 6.34 -37.75
CA MET A 205 -12.16 6.28 -38.78
C MET A 205 -12.43 5.24 -39.87
N GLY A 206 -13.32 4.27 -39.63
CA GLY A 206 -13.60 3.18 -40.56
C GLY A 206 -12.39 2.27 -40.81
N SER A 207 -12.63 0.99 -41.06
CA SER A 207 -11.58 0.01 -41.40
C SER A 207 -10.56 0.44 -42.48
N PRO A 208 -10.88 1.29 -43.49
CA PRO A 208 -9.89 1.63 -44.51
C PRO A 208 -8.77 2.56 -44.03
N VAL A 209 -8.97 3.33 -42.95
CA VAL A 209 -7.94 4.28 -42.48
C VAL A 209 -6.87 3.59 -41.63
N ILE A 210 -7.23 2.49 -40.96
CA ILE A 210 -6.28 1.66 -40.20
C ILE A 210 -5.31 0.93 -41.15
N GLU A 211 -5.77 0.50 -42.33
CA GLU A 211 -4.89 -0.11 -43.35
C GLU A 211 -4.01 0.92 -44.08
N GLY A 212 -4.47 2.16 -44.26
CA GLY A 212 -3.69 3.23 -44.91
C GLY A 212 -2.49 3.72 -44.10
N LEU A 213 -2.57 3.68 -42.76
CA LEU A 213 -1.50 4.13 -41.87
C LEU A 213 -0.34 3.12 -41.74
N ALA A 214 -0.58 1.84 -42.03
CA ALA A 214 0.47 0.82 -42.06
C ALA A 214 1.47 1.05 -43.21
N HIS A 215 1.05 1.70 -44.29
CA HIS A 215 1.89 2.00 -45.46
C HIS A 215 2.83 3.21 -45.27
N LEU A 216 2.64 4.02 -44.23
CA LEU A 216 3.48 5.20 -43.92
C LEU A 216 4.53 4.94 -42.82
N GLY A 217 4.79 3.67 -42.49
CA GLY A 217 5.89 3.30 -41.58
C GLY A 217 5.64 3.66 -40.11
N TRP A 218 4.40 3.95 -39.72
CA TRP A 218 4.01 4.09 -38.32
C TRP A 218 3.82 2.70 -37.71
N SER A 219 4.93 2.09 -37.28
CA SER A 219 4.88 0.98 -36.33
C SER A 219 4.21 1.48 -35.05
N VAL A 220 3.25 0.72 -34.52
CA VAL A 220 2.64 0.92 -33.21
C VAL A 220 3.74 0.84 -32.15
N ARG A 221 4.41 1.97 -31.93
CA ARG A 221 5.37 2.19 -30.83
C ARG A 221 4.82 3.21 -29.83
N ALA A 222 3.50 3.43 -29.86
CA ALA A 222 2.77 4.22 -28.90
C ALA A 222 1.99 3.28 -27.96
N PHE A 223 2.73 2.51 -27.16
CA PHE A 223 2.33 1.94 -25.87
C PHE A 223 3.54 1.14 -25.35
N ASN A 224 4.67 1.81 -25.10
CA ASN A 224 5.64 1.29 -24.12
C ASN A 224 5.07 1.59 -22.73
N LEU A 225 3.97 0.92 -22.40
CA LEU A 225 3.62 0.61 -21.03
C LEU A 225 4.31 -0.73 -20.77
N GLU A 226 5.33 -0.70 -19.92
CA GLU A 226 5.98 -1.92 -19.42
C GLU A 226 4.91 -2.92 -18.96
N PRO A 227 5.03 -4.23 -19.26
CA PRO A 227 3.99 -5.22 -19.02
C PRO A 227 3.64 -5.45 -17.54
N ASP A 228 4.40 -4.88 -16.61
CA ASP A 228 4.36 -5.25 -15.19
C ASP A 228 3.27 -4.52 -14.38
N MET A 229 2.42 -3.71 -15.03
CA MET A 229 1.33 -2.95 -14.37
C MET A 229 -0.06 -3.62 -14.48
N LEU A 230 -0.15 -4.87 -14.94
CA LEU A 230 -1.39 -5.66 -14.99
C LEU A 230 -1.31 -6.85 -14.02
N GLY A 231 -1.13 -6.55 -12.73
CA GLY A 231 -1.11 -7.53 -11.64
C GLY A 231 -2.40 -7.51 -10.82
N SER A 232 -3.31 -8.43 -11.15
CA SER A 232 -4.32 -9.04 -10.28
C SER A 232 -5.38 -8.14 -9.61
N GLY A 233 -6.51 -7.97 -10.29
CA GLY A 233 -7.72 -7.41 -9.70
C GLY A 233 -8.98 -7.49 -10.57
N CYS A 234 -9.06 -8.44 -11.52
CA CYS A 234 -10.24 -8.58 -12.39
C CYS A 234 -10.57 -10.06 -12.66
N THR A 235 -11.29 -10.70 -11.74
CA THR A 235 -11.78 -12.09 -11.88
C THR A 235 -13.00 -12.21 -12.81
N TYR A 236 -13.06 -11.45 -13.90
CA TYR A 236 -14.19 -11.49 -14.88
C TYR A 236 -13.77 -11.37 -16.35
N HIS A 237 -12.50 -11.60 -16.71
CA HIS A 237 -12.05 -11.43 -18.10
C HIS A 237 -12.15 -12.67 -19.00
N HIS A 238 -12.63 -13.83 -18.51
CA HIS A 238 -12.66 -15.06 -19.30
C HIS A 238 -13.96 -15.33 -20.09
N LEU A 239 -14.97 -14.44 -20.01
CA LEU A 239 -16.28 -14.70 -20.65
C LEU A 239 -16.56 -13.96 -21.96
N LEU A 240 -15.70 -13.05 -22.43
CA LEU A 240 -15.98 -12.25 -23.64
C LEU A 240 -15.08 -12.53 -24.84
N ILE A 241 -14.02 -13.33 -24.69
CA ILE A 241 -13.17 -13.73 -25.83
C ILE A 241 -13.79 -14.91 -26.62
N GLY A 242 -14.77 -15.63 -26.05
CA GLY A 242 -15.43 -16.76 -26.70
C GLY A 242 -16.53 -16.42 -27.72
N ALA A 243 -16.98 -15.15 -27.80
CA ALA A 243 -18.16 -14.80 -28.60
C ALA A 243 -17.84 -14.34 -30.05
N PHE A 244 -16.57 -14.20 -30.44
CA PHE A 244 -16.18 -13.70 -31.77
C PHE A 244 -15.63 -14.77 -32.74
N SER A 245 -15.67 -16.06 -32.38
CA SER A 245 -15.18 -17.15 -33.24
C SER A 245 -16.27 -17.99 -33.92
N GLN A 246 -17.54 -17.56 -33.93
CA GLN A 246 -18.59 -18.28 -34.68
C GLN A 246 -19.42 -17.33 -35.53
N ALA A 247 -18.86 -16.93 -36.69
CA ALA A 247 -19.64 -16.55 -37.86
C ALA A 247 -18.75 -16.51 -39.11
N VAL A 248 -18.28 -17.68 -39.55
CA VAL A 248 -17.84 -17.86 -40.93
C VAL A 248 -18.42 -19.18 -41.45
N PRO A 249 -19.22 -19.14 -42.52
CA PRO A 249 -19.18 -20.18 -43.52
C PRO A 249 -18.63 -19.59 -44.83
N VAL A 250 -17.50 -20.12 -45.28
CA VAL A 250 -17.07 -20.04 -46.67
C VAL A 250 -17.48 -21.34 -47.35
N SER A 251 -18.28 -21.27 -48.41
CA SER A 251 -18.04 -22.12 -49.58
C SER A 251 -18.78 -21.61 -50.82
N ALA A 252 -18.13 -21.84 -51.95
CA ALA A 252 -18.31 -21.20 -53.24
C ALA A 252 -19.37 -21.86 -54.12
N SER A 253 -19.74 -21.16 -55.20
CA SER A 253 -19.98 -21.68 -56.58
C SER A 253 -21.22 -21.06 -57.23
N GLY A 254 -21.09 -20.51 -58.44
CA GLY A 254 -22.24 -20.28 -59.33
C GLY A 254 -22.12 -19.08 -60.28
N SER A 255 -21.95 -19.38 -61.57
CA SER A 255 -21.75 -18.49 -62.73
C SER A 255 -23.02 -17.76 -63.21
N LEU A 256 -22.86 -16.62 -63.92
CA LEU A 256 -23.62 -16.09 -65.10
C LEU A 256 -23.51 -14.54 -65.14
N SER A 257 -22.70 -13.90 -65.99
CA SER A 257 -22.78 -13.62 -67.44
C SER A 257 -23.37 -12.23 -67.82
N PHE A 258 -22.54 -11.48 -68.55
CA PHE A 258 -22.81 -10.53 -69.65
C PHE A 258 -23.77 -9.33 -69.43
N HIS A 259 -23.24 -8.10 -69.53
CA HIS A 259 -23.16 -7.39 -70.83
C HIS A 259 -22.34 -6.08 -70.76
N ARG A 260 -21.67 -5.85 -71.89
CA ARG A 260 -20.83 -4.74 -72.35
C ARG A 260 -21.66 -3.45 -72.54
N VAL A 261 -21.03 -2.25 -72.47
CA VAL A 261 -21.03 -1.17 -73.51
C VAL A 261 -20.89 0.28 -72.96
N TRP A 262 -19.78 0.92 -73.38
CA TRP A 262 -19.55 2.33 -73.81
C TRP A 262 -19.67 3.56 -72.87
N THR A 263 -18.50 4.15 -72.58
CA THR A 263 -17.95 5.50 -72.96
C THR A 263 -18.80 6.79 -72.94
N PRO A 264 -18.14 7.98 -72.83
CA PRO A 264 -18.61 9.16 -72.08
C PRO A 264 -19.17 10.32 -72.95
N ALA A 265 -19.81 11.32 -72.32
CA ALA A 265 -19.98 12.65 -72.90
C ALA A 265 -20.19 13.76 -71.85
N VAL A 266 -19.56 14.89 -72.15
CA VAL A 266 -19.54 16.20 -71.49
C VAL A 266 -20.74 17.06 -71.93
N GLY A 267 -21.13 18.03 -71.09
CA GLY A 267 -21.97 19.20 -71.42
C GLY A 267 -23.09 19.37 -70.39
N GLY A 268 -23.30 20.49 -69.70
CA GLY A 268 -22.99 21.89 -69.98
C GLY A 268 -24.29 22.70 -70.08
N SER A 269 -24.33 23.87 -69.44
CA SER A 269 -25.36 24.95 -69.49
C SER A 269 -26.63 24.79 -68.63
N GLN A 270 -27.28 25.85 -68.12
CA GLN A 270 -27.01 27.28 -67.82
C GLN A 270 -28.35 27.87 -67.29
N GLY A 271 -28.28 29.02 -66.62
CA GLY A 271 -29.37 30.03 -66.51
C GLY A 271 -30.17 29.97 -65.20
N LEU A 272 -30.45 31.07 -64.49
CA LEU A 272 -30.49 32.51 -64.81
C LEU A 272 -29.98 33.34 -63.62
#